data_AF-A0A8J7N5Z1-F1
#
_entry.id   AF-A0A8J7N5Z1-F1
#
_cell.length_a   1.000
_cell.length_b   1.000
_cell.length_c   1.000
_cell.angle_alpha   90.00
_cell.angle_beta   90.00
_cell.angle_gamma   90.00
#
_symmetry.space_group_name_H-M   'P 1'
#
loop_
_entity.id
_entity.type
_entity.pdbx_description
1 polymer ?
#
loop_
_entity_poly.entity_id
_entity_poly.type
_entity_poly.pdbx_seq_one_letter_code
_entity_poly.pdbx_strand_id
1 'polypeptide(L)'
;MLPGFSVIDDFFPEARDLRGGIDAHFASPEKHRADSHQVWNYWHVPGLYTYLRTSPEKVLARPLVERFLSKLRALALFRYGLGQITWPYLSLYVAGCQQGLHNDSRNGRLGYVYSLTLWDERKFLGGETLIFKEQDYFGSAAITQANAGLGLYELVPARFNRLLLFDDRLLHAVPRIEGTMVPQEGRIVLHGHVSEGPVAATGALAQAAAAAVVEEARPALDRIAEHEGAGLAGLVSARLTLEGGGAAVKDEVLFDRLLPTAPGAASPEAAIAALRAALRKLKFPAADGSSLVTVPVPFGARLR
;
A
#
# COMPACT_ATOMS: atom_id res chain seq x y z
N MET A 1 0.21 12.74 -11.20
CA MET A 1 -0.25 11.38 -10.91
C MET A 1 0.90 10.45 -10.54
N LEU A 2 0.75 9.73 -9.43
CA LEU A 2 1.69 8.67 -9.04
C LEU A 2 1.50 7.41 -9.92
N PRO A 3 2.56 6.64 -10.19
CA PRO A 3 2.41 5.36 -10.88
C PRO A 3 1.52 4.42 -10.06
N GLY A 4 0.80 3.53 -10.73
CA GLY A 4 -0.10 2.56 -10.09
C GLY A 4 0.57 1.62 -9.10
N PHE A 5 1.88 1.42 -9.22
CA PHE A 5 2.68 0.70 -8.25
C PHE A 5 4.10 1.24 -8.15
N SER A 6 4.81 0.84 -7.10
CA SER A 6 6.22 1.13 -6.89
C SER A 6 6.91 -0.01 -6.15
N VAL A 7 8.20 -0.17 -6.43
CA VAL A 7 9.05 -1.20 -5.83
C VAL A 7 10.19 -0.52 -5.08
N ILE A 8 10.49 -1.03 -3.89
CA ILE A 8 11.62 -0.60 -3.05
C ILE A 8 12.38 -1.86 -2.65
N ASP A 9 13.58 -2.01 -3.19
CA ASP A 9 14.52 -3.07 -2.80
C ASP A 9 15.24 -2.69 -1.49
N ASP A 10 15.79 -3.70 -0.82
CA ASP A 10 16.51 -3.56 0.44
C ASP A 10 15.74 -2.76 1.51
N PHE A 11 14.42 -2.97 1.57
CA PHE A 11 13.54 -2.09 2.31
C PHE A 11 13.78 -2.14 3.82
N PHE A 12 13.93 -3.31 4.44
CA PHE A 12 14.02 -3.46 5.89
C PHE A 12 15.39 -4.02 6.32
N PRO A 13 16.13 -3.32 7.20
CA PRO A 13 17.47 -3.75 7.61
C PRO A 13 17.49 -5.13 8.31
N GLU A 14 16.45 -5.45 9.07
CA GLU A 14 16.35 -6.70 9.84
C GLU A 14 15.58 -7.79 9.06
N ALA A 15 15.57 -7.73 7.73
CA ALA A 15 14.92 -8.72 6.85
C ALA A 15 15.42 -10.16 7.09
N ARG A 16 16.71 -10.31 7.35
CA ARG A 16 17.35 -11.59 7.66
C ARG A 16 16.81 -12.18 8.97
N ASP A 17 16.54 -11.35 9.98
CA ASP A 17 15.97 -11.81 11.26
C ASP A 17 14.52 -12.26 11.08
N LEU A 18 13.73 -11.54 10.26
CA LEU A 18 12.36 -11.95 9.91
C LEU A 18 12.39 -13.32 9.22
N ARG A 19 13.27 -13.47 8.24
CA ARG A 19 13.46 -14.74 7.51
C ARG A 19 13.92 -15.86 8.43
N GLY A 20 14.88 -15.59 9.31
CA GLY A 20 15.40 -16.56 10.28
C GLY A 20 14.33 -17.12 11.21
N GLY A 21 13.34 -16.29 11.62
CA GLY A 21 12.19 -16.75 12.39
C GLY A 21 11.36 -17.81 11.64
N ILE A 22 11.15 -17.62 10.34
CA ILE A 22 10.44 -18.59 9.48
C ILE A 22 11.26 -19.87 9.30
N ASP A 23 12.56 -19.73 9.01
CA ASP A 23 13.43 -20.89 8.80
C ASP A 23 13.50 -21.75 10.08
N ALA A 24 13.64 -21.12 11.25
CA ALA A 24 13.65 -21.80 12.54
C ALA A 24 12.31 -22.51 12.83
N HIS A 25 11.18 -21.90 12.47
CA HIS A 25 9.86 -22.49 12.64
C HIS A 25 9.69 -23.80 11.85
N PHE A 26 10.28 -23.90 10.66
CA PHE A 26 10.18 -25.10 9.81
C PHE A 26 11.40 -26.04 9.91
N ALA A 27 12.41 -25.74 10.73
CA ALA A 27 13.67 -26.48 10.79
C ALA A 27 13.57 -27.90 11.39
N SER A 28 12.54 -28.19 12.18
CA SER A 28 12.35 -29.49 12.84
C SER A 28 10.85 -29.86 12.90
N PRO A 29 10.22 -30.16 11.76
CA PRO A 29 8.77 -30.43 11.69
C PRO A 29 8.32 -31.61 12.58
N GLU A 30 9.23 -32.54 12.89
CA GLU A 30 9.01 -33.67 13.79
C GLU A 30 8.88 -33.26 15.27
N LYS A 31 9.43 -32.12 15.67
CA LYS A 31 9.40 -31.62 17.06
C LYS A 31 8.10 -30.84 17.31
N HIS A 32 6.98 -31.53 17.20
CA HIS A 32 5.64 -30.98 17.31
C HIS A 32 5.45 -30.12 18.58
N ARG A 33 5.01 -28.87 18.38
CA ARG A 33 4.61 -27.93 19.43
C ARG A 33 3.26 -27.33 19.03
N ALA A 34 2.23 -27.54 19.84
CA ALA A 34 0.87 -27.15 19.49
C ALA A 34 0.70 -25.63 19.31
N ASP A 35 1.42 -24.84 20.10
CA ASP A 35 1.36 -23.38 20.11
C ASP A 35 2.07 -22.71 18.93
N SER A 36 3.01 -23.40 18.29
CA SER A 36 3.76 -22.88 17.14
C SER A 36 3.49 -23.61 15.82
N HIS A 37 3.34 -24.94 15.78
CA HIS A 37 3.24 -25.67 14.49
C HIS A 37 1.82 -25.81 13.93
N GLN A 38 0.77 -25.59 14.73
CA GLN A 38 -0.64 -25.73 14.31
C GLN A 38 -1.34 -24.37 14.09
N VAL A 39 -0.62 -23.41 13.49
CA VAL A 39 -1.05 -22.00 13.42
C VAL A 39 -1.40 -21.51 12.01
N TRP A 40 -1.26 -22.36 10.99
CA TRP A 40 -1.48 -22.00 9.59
C TRP A 40 -2.92 -22.29 9.16
N ASN A 41 -3.59 -21.27 8.62
CA ASN A 41 -4.89 -21.38 7.98
C ASN A 41 -4.70 -21.67 6.48
N TYR A 42 -5.26 -22.78 6.01
CA TYR A 42 -5.40 -23.05 4.58
C TYR A 42 -6.52 -22.17 4.00
N TRP A 43 -6.12 -21.03 3.44
CA TRP A 43 -7.03 -20.06 2.86
C TRP A 43 -7.35 -20.42 1.42
N HIS A 44 -8.47 -21.13 1.25
CA HIS A 44 -8.98 -21.53 -0.05
C HIS A 44 -10.34 -20.90 -0.32
N VAL A 45 -10.39 -20.04 -1.34
CA VAL A 45 -11.62 -19.51 -1.92
C VAL A 45 -11.62 -19.93 -3.39
N PRO A 46 -12.52 -20.81 -3.83
CA PRO A 46 -12.53 -21.33 -5.19
C PRO A 46 -12.43 -20.23 -6.25
N GLY A 47 -11.50 -20.41 -7.19
CA GLY A 47 -11.23 -19.44 -8.27
C GLY A 47 -10.47 -18.17 -7.86
N LEU A 48 -10.29 -17.88 -6.57
CA LEU A 48 -9.69 -16.64 -6.09
C LEU A 48 -8.43 -16.86 -5.25
N TYR A 49 -8.46 -17.70 -4.23
CA TYR A 49 -7.34 -17.80 -3.29
C TYR A 49 -7.01 -19.24 -3.00
N THR A 50 -5.72 -19.58 -2.98
CA THR A 50 -5.21 -20.83 -2.44
C THR A 50 -3.82 -20.59 -1.89
N TYR A 51 -3.69 -20.42 -0.58
CA TYR A 51 -2.40 -20.28 0.10
C TYR A 51 -2.52 -20.52 1.61
N LEU A 52 -1.39 -20.62 2.29
CA LEU A 52 -1.34 -20.72 3.75
C LEU A 52 -1.14 -19.32 4.34
N ARG A 53 -1.89 -18.97 5.39
CA ARG A 53 -1.71 -17.70 6.10
C ARG A 53 -1.81 -17.85 7.60
N THR A 54 -1.15 -16.96 8.32
CA THR A 54 -1.23 -16.88 9.79
C THR A 54 -1.00 -15.45 10.26
N SER A 55 -1.31 -15.18 11.53
CA SER A 55 -0.84 -13.95 12.17
C SER A 55 0.66 -14.04 12.39
N PRO A 56 1.45 -13.03 12.02
CA PRO A 56 2.91 -13.11 11.98
C PRO A 56 3.50 -13.44 13.36
N GLU A 57 2.91 -12.99 14.46
CA GLU A 57 3.38 -13.25 15.83
C GLU A 57 3.34 -14.72 16.26
N LYS A 58 2.71 -15.61 15.47
CA LYS A 58 2.74 -17.06 15.69
C LYS A 58 4.03 -17.72 15.18
N VAL A 59 4.76 -17.03 14.32
CA VAL A 59 5.99 -17.53 13.66
C VAL A 59 7.17 -16.60 13.93
N LEU A 60 6.91 -15.31 14.03
CA LEU A 60 7.90 -14.23 14.12
C LEU A 60 7.83 -13.56 15.47
N ALA A 61 8.97 -13.03 15.94
CA ALA A 61 8.99 -12.20 17.13
C ALA A 61 8.17 -10.92 16.91
N ARG A 62 7.10 -10.72 17.68
CA ARG A 62 6.22 -9.54 17.57
C ARG A 62 6.98 -8.19 17.54
N PRO A 63 8.00 -7.94 18.39
CA PRO A 63 8.74 -6.67 18.34
C PRO A 63 9.43 -6.42 16.98
N LEU A 64 9.82 -7.48 16.27
CA LEU A 64 10.43 -7.37 14.95
C LEU A 64 9.39 -6.97 13.88
N VAL A 65 8.18 -7.52 13.97
CA VAL A 65 7.04 -7.13 13.12
C VAL A 65 6.65 -5.67 13.39
N GLU A 66 6.64 -5.23 14.64
CA GLU A 66 6.34 -3.84 15.02
C GLU A 66 7.38 -2.86 14.47
N ARG A 67 8.67 -3.21 14.48
CA ARG A 67 9.72 -2.39 13.84
C ARG A 67 9.56 -2.30 12.33
N PHE A 68 9.23 -3.42 11.67
CA PHE A 68 8.90 -3.42 10.24
C PHE A 68 7.74 -2.47 9.93
N LEU A 69 6.63 -2.57 10.68
CA LEU A 69 5.46 -1.70 10.48
C LEU A 69 5.75 -0.24 10.80
N SER A 70 6.58 0.04 11.81
CA SER A 70 7.02 1.40 12.12
C SER A 70 7.78 2.02 10.94
N LYS A 71 8.69 1.26 10.32
CA LYS A 71 9.42 1.71 9.12
C LYS A 71 8.48 1.92 7.93
N LEU A 72 7.53 1.01 7.71
CA LEU A 72 6.53 1.16 6.65
C LEU A 72 5.64 2.39 6.88
N ARG A 73 5.25 2.67 8.13
CA ARG A 73 4.48 3.87 8.49
C ARG A 73 5.26 5.15 8.22
N ALA A 74 6.53 5.18 8.62
CA ALA A 74 7.40 6.32 8.35
C ALA A 74 7.55 6.58 6.85
N LEU A 75 7.78 5.53 6.05
CA LEU A 75 7.83 5.62 4.59
C LEU A 75 6.49 6.13 4.02
N ALA A 76 5.37 5.51 4.43
CA ALA A 76 4.05 5.81 3.90
C ALA A 76 3.64 7.27 4.17
N LEU A 77 3.87 7.74 5.40
CA LEU A 77 3.58 9.10 5.80
C LEU A 77 4.48 10.10 5.08
N PHE A 78 5.77 9.80 4.99
CA PHE A 78 6.74 10.69 4.35
C PHE A 78 6.50 10.82 2.84
N ARG A 79 6.30 9.70 2.14
CA ARG A 79 6.24 9.65 0.67
C ARG A 79 4.83 9.89 0.11
N TYR A 80 3.80 9.35 0.77
CA TYR A 80 2.42 9.37 0.27
C TYR A 80 1.46 10.14 1.18
N GLY A 81 1.91 10.59 2.34
CA GLY A 81 1.03 11.25 3.31
C GLY A 81 -0.10 10.33 3.81
N LEU A 82 0.17 9.02 3.88
CA LEU A 82 -0.75 8.01 4.39
C LEU A 82 -0.25 7.52 5.76
N GLY A 83 -1.15 7.38 6.73
CA GLY A 83 -0.77 7.19 8.14
C GLY A 83 -1.23 5.86 8.75
N GLN A 84 -2.21 5.20 8.15
CA GLN A 84 -2.78 3.96 8.68
C GLN A 84 -2.23 2.76 7.92
N ILE A 85 -1.90 1.71 8.66
CA ILE A 85 -1.37 0.46 8.13
C ILE A 85 -2.01 -0.68 8.89
N THR A 86 -2.56 -1.65 8.16
CA THR A 86 -3.12 -2.87 8.76
C THR A 86 -2.03 -3.73 9.39
N TRP A 87 -2.36 -4.47 10.44
CA TRP A 87 -1.51 -5.58 10.87
C TRP A 87 -1.37 -6.59 9.71
N PRO A 88 -0.15 -7.06 9.38
CA PRO A 88 0.05 -7.89 8.20
C PRO A 88 -0.46 -9.31 8.45
N TYR A 89 -0.81 -9.98 7.37
CA TYR A 89 -0.78 -11.44 7.32
C TYR A 89 0.62 -11.91 6.92
N LEU A 90 1.07 -13.00 7.53
CA LEU A 90 2.19 -13.79 7.03
C LEU A 90 1.64 -14.89 6.14
N SER A 91 1.99 -14.85 4.86
CA SER A 91 1.49 -15.77 3.84
C SER A 91 2.61 -16.60 3.24
N LEU A 92 2.35 -17.90 3.09
CA LEU A 92 3.24 -18.91 2.55
C LEU A 92 2.56 -19.57 1.34
N TYR A 93 3.30 -19.65 0.24
CA TYR A 93 2.88 -20.29 -1.00
C TYR A 93 3.87 -21.39 -1.35
N VAL A 94 3.36 -22.61 -1.45
CA VAL A 94 4.05 -23.80 -1.96
C VAL A 94 3.38 -24.24 -3.27
N ALA A 95 3.83 -25.34 -3.87
CA ALA A 95 3.25 -25.84 -5.12
C ALA A 95 1.71 -25.96 -5.05
N GLY A 96 1.04 -25.48 -6.09
CA GLY A 96 -0.42 -25.39 -6.17
C GLY A 96 -1.03 -24.10 -5.59
N CYS A 97 -0.29 -23.34 -4.78
CA CYS A 97 -0.78 -22.08 -4.26
C CYS A 97 -0.86 -20.99 -5.35
N GLN A 98 -1.85 -20.11 -5.26
CA GLN A 98 -2.08 -19.00 -6.19
C GLN A 98 -2.98 -17.92 -5.57
N GLN A 99 -3.05 -16.78 -6.23
CA GLN A 99 -4.17 -15.86 -6.14
C GLN A 99 -4.68 -15.57 -7.56
N GLY A 100 -5.96 -15.83 -7.81
CA GLY A 100 -6.65 -15.46 -9.05
C GLY A 100 -6.79 -13.94 -9.18
N LEU A 101 -7.30 -13.48 -10.31
CA LEU A 101 -7.46 -12.05 -10.58
C LEU A 101 -8.51 -11.42 -9.66
N HIS A 102 -8.12 -10.35 -8.96
CA HIS A 102 -8.97 -9.59 -8.06
C HIS A 102 -8.45 -8.16 -7.90
N ASN A 103 -9.18 -7.33 -7.18
CA ASN A 103 -8.68 -6.08 -6.60
C ASN A 103 -9.07 -6.02 -5.13
N ASP A 104 -8.40 -5.14 -4.41
CA ASP A 104 -8.57 -4.92 -2.97
C ASP A 104 -9.15 -3.54 -2.69
N SER A 105 -9.95 -3.00 -3.62
CA SER A 105 -10.44 -1.61 -3.63
C SER A 105 -11.18 -1.13 -2.36
N ARG A 106 -11.52 -2.06 -1.47
CA ARG A 106 -12.20 -1.82 -0.18
C ARG A 106 -11.31 -1.97 1.04
N ASN A 107 -10.06 -2.40 0.89
CA ASN A 107 -9.17 -2.71 2.00
C ASN A 107 -8.26 -1.53 2.39
N GLY A 108 -8.10 -0.54 1.50
CA GLY A 108 -7.24 0.62 1.72
C GLY A 108 -7.08 1.50 0.48
N ARG A 109 -5.93 2.19 0.40
CA ARG A 109 -5.50 2.96 -0.78
C ARG A 109 -4.38 2.27 -1.52
N LEU A 110 -3.44 1.71 -0.77
CA LEU A 110 -2.34 0.93 -1.32
C LEU A 110 -2.26 -0.43 -0.66
N GLY A 111 -2.24 -1.49 -1.46
CA GLY A 111 -1.81 -2.80 -1.03
C GLY A 111 -0.29 -2.81 -0.90
N TYR A 112 0.22 -3.51 0.11
CA TYR A 112 1.65 -3.78 0.24
C TYR A 112 1.94 -5.28 0.29
N VAL A 113 3.02 -5.67 -0.38
CA VAL A 113 3.60 -7.01 -0.32
C VAL A 113 5.08 -6.85 -0.04
N TYR A 114 5.52 -7.31 1.12
CA TYR A 114 6.91 -7.35 1.50
C TYR A 114 7.42 -8.78 1.48
N SER A 115 8.48 -9.06 0.70
CA SER A 115 8.92 -10.43 0.46
C SER A 115 10.12 -10.85 1.30
N LEU A 116 9.99 -12.05 1.87
CA LEU A 116 11.01 -12.82 2.58
C LEU A 116 11.43 -14.06 1.77
N THR A 117 11.06 -14.12 0.49
CA THR A 117 11.39 -15.22 -0.41
C THR A 117 12.85 -15.11 -0.84
N LEU A 118 13.60 -16.22 -0.78
CA LEU A 118 14.93 -16.32 -1.39
C LEU A 118 14.78 -16.51 -2.90
N TRP A 119 14.34 -15.45 -3.58
CA TRP A 119 13.83 -15.49 -4.95
C TRP A 119 14.85 -16.01 -5.98
N ASP A 120 16.12 -15.62 -5.81
CA ASP A 120 17.19 -16.00 -6.75
C ASP A 120 17.61 -17.46 -6.57
N GLU A 121 17.32 -18.06 -5.41
CA GLU A 121 17.60 -19.47 -5.07
C GLU A 121 16.36 -20.38 -5.17
N ARG A 122 15.21 -19.81 -5.58
CA ARG A 122 13.91 -20.47 -5.52
C ARG A 122 13.87 -21.79 -6.29
N LYS A 123 13.10 -22.74 -5.78
CA LYS A 123 12.88 -24.07 -6.38
C LYS A 123 11.49 -24.20 -7.03
N PHE A 124 10.95 -23.07 -7.48
CA PHE A 124 9.61 -23.01 -8.06
C PHE A 124 9.52 -22.00 -9.23
N LEU A 125 8.50 -22.20 -10.07
CA LEU A 125 8.04 -21.27 -11.09
C LEU A 125 6.78 -20.56 -10.62
N GLY A 126 6.49 -19.39 -11.20
CA GLY A 126 5.38 -18.53 -10.79
C GLY A 126 5.65 -17.76 -9.50
N GLY A 127 4.58 -17.29 -8.84
CA GLY A 127 4.69 -16.58 -7.57
C GLY A 127 5.09 -15.09 -7.67
N GLU A 128 5.25 -14.54 -8.87
CA GLU A 128 5.31 -13.09 -9.06
C GLU A 128 4.01 -12.43 -8.59
N THR A 129 4.05 -11.13 -8.28
CA THR A 129 2.81 -10.35 -8.23
C THR A 129 2.53 -9.83 -9.64
N LEU A 130 1.46 -10.33 -10.27
CA LEU A 130 0.97 -9.83 -11.55
C LEU A 130 0.13 -8.59 -11.30
N ILE A 131 0.43 -7.47 -11.95
CA ILE A 131 -0.34 -6.22 -11.85
C ILE A 131 -0.71 -5.75 -13.26
N PHE A 132 -2.00 -5.54 -13.53
CA PHE A 132 -2.43 -4.96 -14.80
C PHE A 132 -1.96 -3.51 -14.94
N LYS A 133 -1.49 -3.16 -16.14
CA LYS A 133 -1.08 -1.80 -16.46
C LYS A 133 -2.30 -0.89 -16.56
N GLU A 134 -2.17 0.32 -16.06
CA GLU A 134 -3.18 1.37 -16.18
C GLU A 134 -3.14 1.97 -17.59
N GLN A 135 -3.80 1.30 -18.53
CA GLN A 135 -3.81 1.73 -19.93
C GLN A 135 -5.15 1.43 -20.59
N ASP A 136 -5.47 2.18 -21.65
CA ASP A 136 -6.54 1.81 -22.56
C ASP A 136 -6.14 0.52 -23.28
N TYR A 137 -6.82 -0.57 -22.92
CA TYR A 137 -6.59 -1.88 -23.52
C TYR A 137 -6.74 -1.81 -25.04
N PHE A 138 -7.89 -1.34 -25.54
CA PHE A 138 -8.23 -1.36 -26.97
C PHE A 138 -7.49 -0.28 -27.77
N GLY A 139 -7.09 0.80 -27.11
CA GLY A 139 -6.23 1.83 -27.69
C GLY A 139 -4.74 1.49 -27.67
N SER A 140 -4.32 0.43 -26.96
CA SER A 140 -2.90 0.07 -26.86
C SER A 140 -2.40 -0.73 -28.06
N ALA A 141 -1.14 -0.52 -28.44
CA ALA A 141 -0.49 -1.35 -29.47
C ALA A 141 -0.41 -2.83 -29.08
N ALA A 142 -0.62 -3.18 -27.79
CA ALA A 142 -0.57 -4.57 -27.33
C ALA A 142 -1.61 -5.45 -28.05
N ILE A 143 -2.79 -4.92 -28.41
CA ILE A 143 -3.85 -5.74 -29.01
C ILE A 143 -3.54 -6.24 -30.43
N THR A 144 -2.56 -5.62 -31.10
CA THR A 144 -2.14 -6.00 -32.45
C THR A 144 -0.88 -6.87 -32.46
N GLN A 145 -0.37 -7.25 -31.28
CA GLN A 145 0.86 -8.03 -31.12
C GLN A 145 0.56 -9.45 -30.61
N ALA A 146 1.26 -10.45 -31.12
CA ALA A 146 1.26 -11.79 -30.51
C ALA A 146 1.92 -11.74 -29.12
N ASN A 147 1.52 -12.63 -28.20
CA ASN A 147 2.05 -12.68 -26.83
C ASN A 147 1.88 -11.36 -26.05
N ALA A 148 0.82 -10.62 -26.33
CA ALA A 148 0.49 -9.32 -25.72
C ALA A 148 0.38 -9.32 -24.19
N GLY A 149 0.33 -10.49 -23.52
CA GLY A 149 0.19 -10.59 -22.07
C GLY A 149 1.15 -9.67 -21.29
N LEU A 150 2.45 -9.70 -21.59
CA LEU A 150 3.44 -8.82 -20.95
C LEU A 150 3.32 -7.34 -21.37
N GLY A 151 2.57 -7.06 -22.44
CA GLY A 151 2.14 -5.71 -22.82
C GLY A 151 0.95 -5.19 -22.01
N LEU A 152 0.25 -6.07 -21.28
CA LEU A 152 -0.99 -5.76 -20.54
C LEU A 152 -0.80 -5.78 -19.03
N TYR A 153 0.15 -6.54 -18.53
CA TYR A 153 0.48 -6.63 -17.11
C TYR A 153 2.00 -6.61 -16.89
N GLU A 154 2.39 -6.28 -15.67
CA GLU A 154 3.74 -6.45 -15.15
C GLU A 154 3.79 -7.66 -14.24
N LEU A 155 4.89 -8.41 -14.28
CA LEU A 155 5.19 -9.46 -13.31
C LEU A 155 6.28 -8.96 -12.38
N VAL A 156 5.91 -8.62 -11.15
CA VAL A 156 6.85 -8.14 -10.13
C VAL A 156 7.42 -9.34 -9.39
N PRO A 157 8.73 -9.64 -9.52
CA PRO A 157 9.35 -10.74 -8.80
C PRO A 157 9.36 -10.46 -7.30
N ALA A 158 9.05 -11.47 -6.48
CA ALA A 158 9.04 -11.37 -5.02
C ALA A 158 10.46 -11.53 -4.46
N ARG A 159 11.39 -10.64 -4.85
CA ARG A 159 12.79 -10.67 -4.40
C ARG A 159 12.91 -10.49 -2.90
N PHE A 160 13.93 -11.10 -2.32
CA PHE A 160 14.21 -10.97 -0.89
C PHE A 160 14.35 -9.48 -0.51
N ASN A 161 13.75 -9.10 0.62
CA ASN A 161 13.77 -7.73 1.16
C ASN A 161 13.16 -6.65 0.24
N ARG A 162 12.32 -7.06 -0.70
CA ARG A 162 11.57 -6.15 -1.57
C ARG A 162 10.23 -5.79 -0.96
N LEU A 163 9.93 -4.49 -0.92
CA LEU A 163 8.60 -3.94 -0.70
C LEU A 163 7.98 -3.55 -2.05
N LEU A 164 6.81 -4.10 -2.34
CA LEU A 164 5.93 -3.68 -3.42
C LEU A 164 4.74 -2.94 -2.80
N LEU A 165 4.44 -1.75 -3.33
CA LEU A 165 3.25 -0.96 -3.02
C LEU A 165 2.45 -0.72 -4.29
N PHE A 166 1.14 -0.94 -4.29
CA PHE A 166 0.29 -0.74 -5.47
C PHE A 166 -1.09 -0.23 -5.07
N ASP A 167 -1.73 0.53 -5.95
CA ASP A 167 -3.10 1.01 -5.75
C ASP A 167 -4.05 -0.19 -5.63
N ASP A 168 -4.79 -0.24 -4.52
CA ASP A 168 -5.70 -1.35 -4.18
C ASP A 168 -6.77 -1.60 -5.25
N ARG A 169 -7.04 -0.61 -6.12
CA ARG A 169 -8.01 -0.75 -7.21
C ARG A 169 -7.48 -1.52 -8.41
N LEU A 170 -6.16 -1.69 -8.54
CA LEU A 170 -5.57 -2.40 -9.67
C LEU A 170 -5.94 -3.88 -9.63
N LEU A 171 -6.31 -4.41 -10.80
CA LEU A 171 -6.45 -5.84 -10.97
C LEU A 171 -5.08 -6.49 -10.87
N HIS A 172 -4.98 -7.47 -9.98
CA HIS A 172 -3.73 -8.16 -9.71
C HIS A 172 -3.97 -9.63 -9.34
N ALA A 173 -2.90 -10.41 -9.36
CA ALA A 173 -2.90 -11.84 -9.09
C ALA A 173 -1.53 -12.31 -8.60
N VAL A 174 -1.47 -13.56 -8.14
CA VAL A 174 -0.23 -14.31 -7.95
C VAL A 174 -0.33 -15.58 -8.80
N PRO A 175 0.40 -15.68 -9.92
CA PRO A 175 0.40 -16.87 -10.77
C PRO A 175 0.72 -18.12 -9.95
N ARG A 176 0.10 -19.23 -10.35
CA ARG A 176 0.23 -20.51 -9.66
C ARG A 176 1.69 -20.88 -9.48
N ILE A 177 2.02 -21.29 -8.25
CA ILE A 177 3.35 -21.80 -7.93
C ILE A 177 3.44 -23.27 -8.34
N GLU A 178 4.49 -23.60 -9.08
CA GLU A 178 4.82 -24.96 -9.51
C GLU A 178 6.24 -25.32 -9.03
N GLY A 179 6.40 -26.47 -8.37
CA GLY A 179 7.70 -26.93 -7.88
C GLY A 179 7.64 -27.49 -6.47
N THR A 180 8.24 -26.79 -5.51
CA THR A 180 8.48 -27.29 -4.16
C THR A 180 7.24 -27.32 -3.24
N MET A 181 7.18 -28.35 -2.39
CA MET A 181 6.28 -28.44 -1.23
C MET A 181 6.99 -28.11 0.10
N VAL A 182 8.30 -27.83 0.06
CA VAL A 182 9.09 -27.48 1.24
C VAL A 182 8.82 -26.01 1.62
N PRO A 183 8.26 -25.72 2.81
CA PRO A 183 7.88 -24.36 3.20
C PRO A 183 8.99 -23.32 3.09
N GLN A 184 10.23 -23.68 3.47
CA GLN A 184 11.39 -22.78 3.41
C GLN A 184 11.79 -22.39 1.99
N GLU A 185 11.46 -23.23 1.01
CA GLU A 185 11.75 -22.99 -0.40
C GLU A 185 10.60 -22.26 -1.11
N GLY A 186 9.46 -22.10 -0.45
CA GLY A 186 8.27 -21.43 -0.99
C GLY A 186 8.37 -19.92 -1.05
N ARG A 187 7.34 -19.28 -1.60
CA ARG A 187 7.19 -17.82 -1.57
C ARG A 187 6.60 -17.41 -0.23
N ILE A 188 7.31 -16.52 0.47
CA ILE A 188 6.92 -16.05 1.80
C ILE A 188 6.83 -14.53 1.78
N VAL A 189 5.71 -13.99 2.23
CA VAL A 189 5.46 -12.55 2.23
C VAL A 189 4.71 -12.10 3.48
N LEU A 190 4.99 -10.87 3.91
CA LEU A 190 4.09 -10.08 4.75
C LEU A 190 3.25 -9.19 3.83
N HIS A 191 1.93 -9.15 4.03
CA HIS A 191 1.08 -8.29 3.23
C HIS A 191 -0.07 -7.67 4.04
N GLY A 192 -0.55 -6.54 3.56
CA GLY A 192 -1.64 -5.77 4.16
C GLY A 192 -1.92 -4.51 3.34
N HIS A 193 -2.56 -3.52 3.97
CA HIS A 193 -2.98 -2.30 3.29
C HIS A 193 -2.53 -1.05 4.04
N VAL A 194 -2.35 0.02 3.27
CA VAL A 194 -2.05 1.38 3.71
C VAL A 194 -3.23 2.27 3.33
N SER A 195 -3.70 3.07 4.27
CA SER A 195 -4.79 4.02 4.06
C SER A 195 -4.49 5.38 4.67
N GLU A 196 -5.32 6.36 4.34
CA GLU A 196 -5.26 7.68 4.95
C GLU A 196 -5.38 7.59 6.48
N GLY A 197 -4.59 8.40 7.17
CA GLY A 197 -4.76 8.63 8.60
C GLY A 197 -5.52 9.92 8.87
N PRO A 198 -5.67 10.29 10.15
CA PRO A 198 -6.02 11.66 10.48
C PRO A 198 -4.95 12.62 9.96
N VAL A 199 -5.26 13.92 10.02
CA VAL A 199 -4.28 14.97 9.77
C VAL A 199 -3.03 14.70 10.61
N ALA A 200 -1.87 14.72 9.96
CA ALA A 200 -0.58 14.48 10.58
C ALA A 200 0.21 15.78 10.61
N ALA A 201 0.86 16.06 11.74
CA ALA A 201 1.79 17.18 11.87
C ALA A 201 3.13 16.69 12.40
N THR A 202 4.22 17.23 11.85
CA THR A 202 5.57 17.06 12.38
C THR A 202 6.25 18.43 12.52
N GLY A 203 7.11 18.60 13.52
CA GLY A 203 7.75 19.88 13.84
C GLY A 203 7.15 20.55 15.06
N ALA A 204 7.20 21.89 15.10
CA ALA A 204 6.83 22.67 16.29
C ALA A 204 5.33 22.71 16.59
N LEU A 205 4.48 22.63 15.57
CA LEU A 205 3.02 22.65 15.72
C LEU A 205 2.52 21.28 16.17
N ALA A 206 1.80 21.26 17.30
CA ALA A 206 1.18 20.06 17.82
C ALA A 206 0.12 19.50 16.83
N GLN A 207 0.06 18.18 16.69
CA GLN A 207 -0.88 17.51 15.80
C GLN A 207 -2.34 17.86 16.08
N ALA A 208 -2.73 17.96 17.35
CA ALA A 208 -4.10 18.33 17.72
C ALA A 208 -4.49 19.74 17.24
N ALA A 209 -3.54 20.69 17.30
CA ALA A 209 -3.76 22.05 16.83
C ALA A 209 -3.88 22.11 15.30
N ALA A 210 -3.04 21.36 14.58
CA ALA A 210 -3.15 21.23 13.13
C ALA A 210 -4.48 20.58 12.71
N ALA A 211 -4.88 19.50 13.39
CA ALA A 211 -6.12 18.79 13.12
C ALA A 211 -7.34 19.71 13.32
N ALA A 212 -7.39 20.51 14.40
CA ALA A 212 -8.50 21.42 14.66
C ALA A 212 -8.76 22.40 13.50
N VAL A 213 -7.71 23.03 12.96
CA VAL A 213 -7.82 23.97 11.83
C VAL A 213 -8.36 23.29 10.58
N VAL A 214 -7.88 22.09 10.29
CA VAL A 214 -8.30 21.35 9.09
C VAL A 214 -9.74 20.84 9.25
N GLU A 215 -10.14 20.43 10.45
CA GLU A 215 -11.51 20.02 10.74
C GLU A 215 -12.49 21.19 10.64
N GLU A 216 -12.12 22.40 11.06
CA GLU A 216 -12.91 23.61 10.82
C GLU A 216 -13.09 23.90 9.32
N ALA A 217 -12.03 23.67 8.52
CA ALA A 217 -12.06 23.82 7.08
C ALA A 217 -12.76 22.66 6.33
N ARG A 218 -13.06 21.55 7.02
CA ARG A 218 -13.57 20.31 6.40
C ARG A 218 -14.77 20.54 5.48
N PRO A 219 -15.82 21.30 5.86
CA PRO A 219 -16.96 21.52 4.99
C PRO A 219 -16.61 22.22 3.67
N ALA A 220 -15.58 23.09 3.67
CA ALA A 220 -15.12 23.74 2.45
C ALA A 220 -14.32 22.78 1.56
N LEU A 221 -13.49 21.91 2.16
CA LEU A 221 -12.74 20.88 1.44
C LEU A 221 -13.69 19.84 0.83
N ASP A 222 -14.72 19.43 1.56
CA ASP A 222 -15.72 18.47 1.09
C ASP A 222 -16.52 19.05 -0.10
N ARG A 223 -16.91 20.33 -0.05
CA ARG A 223 -17.54 21.01 -1.21
C ARG A 223 -16.65 21.05 -2.44
N ILE A 224 -15.34 21.27 -2.26
CA ILE A 224 -14.38 21.20 -3.39
C ILE A 224 -14.36 19.77 -3.94
N ALA A 225 -14.29 18.76 -3.08
CA ALA A 225 -14.29 17.37 -3.49
C ALA A 225 -15.56 16.95 -4.22
N GLU A 226 -16.72 17.48 -3.81
CA GLU A 226 -18.02 17.20 -4.43
C GLU A 226 -18.21 17.93 -5.77
N HIS A 227 -17.86 19.22 -5.85
CA HIS A 227 -18.12 20.04 -7.04
C HIS A 227 -16.98 19.97 -8.06
N GLU A 228 -15.77 20.32 -7.65
CA GLU A 228 -14.58 20.30 -8.53
C GLU A 228 -14.14 18.87 -8.82
N GLY A 229 -14.54 17.92 -7.98
CA GLY A 229 -14.29 16.50 -8.12
C GLY A 229 -15.46 15.68 -8.67
N ALA A 230 -16.47 16.31 -9.26
CA ALA A 230 -17.64 15.61 -9.76
C ALA A 230 -17.25 14.49 -10.74
N GLY A 231 -17.68 13.25 -10.45
CA GLY A 231 -17.34 12.08 -11.27
C GLY A 231 -15.91 11.55 -11.09
N LEU A 232 -15.13 12.08 -10.14
CA LEU A 232 -13.83 11.54 -9.71
C LEU A 232 -13.99 10.67 -8.45
N ALA A 233 -13.12 9.67 -8.33
CA ALA A 233 -12.96 8.90 -7.09
C ALA A 233 -11.47 8.69 -6.75
N GLY A 234 -11.14 8.81 -5.47
CA GLY A 234 -9.79 8.55 -4.99
C GLY A 234 -9.43 9.38 -3.77
N LEU A 235 -8.15 9.67 -3.65
CA LEU A 235 -7.59 10.46 -2.56
C LEU A 235 -6.52 11.39 -3.10
N VAL A 236 -6.49 12.61 -2.58
CA VAL A 236 -5.35 13.51 -2.66
C VAL A 236 -4.79 13.71 -1.27
N SER A 237 -3.49 13.48 -1.07
CA SER A 237 -2.79 13.86 0.16
C SER A 237 -1.83 15.00 -0.14
N ALA A 238 -2.05 16.14 0.51
CA ALA A 238 -1.24 17.34 0.35
C ALA A 238 -0.50 17.68 1.65
N ARG A 239 0.74 18.13 1.54
CA ARG A 239 1.53 18.61 2.67
C ARG A 239 1.78 20.11 2.55
N LEU A 240 1.49 20.82 3.64
CA LEU A 240 1.81 22.22 3.85
C LEU A 240 3.09 22.33 4.67
N THR A 241 4.01 23.19 4.26
CA THR A 241 5.11 23.67 5.12
C THR A 241 4.69 24.98 5.74
N LEU A 242 4.71 25.04 7.06
CA LEU A 242 4.36 26.20 7.86
C LEU A 242 5.63 26.80 8.46
N GLU A 243 5.71 28.12 8.47
CA GLU A 243 6.68 28.86 9.30
C GLU A 243 6.06 29.18 10.68
N GLY A 244 6.88 29.72 11.60
CA GLY A 244 6.46 29.93 12.99
C GLY A 244 5.23 30.83 13.18
N GLY A 245 4.90 31.68 12.19
CA GLY A 245 3.67 32.48 12.18
C GLY A 245 2.40 31.72 11.78
N GLY A 246 2.47 30.40 11.51
CA GLY A 246 1.32 29.56 11.21
C GLY A 246 0.76 29.68 9.78
N ALA A 247 1.40 30.48 8.92
CA ALA A 247 1.05 30.57 7.50
C ALA A 247 1.77 29.49 6.68
N ALA A 248 1.07 28.94 5.69
CA ALA A 248 1.67 28.03 4.72
C ALA A 248 2.56 28.78 3.73
N VAL A 249 3.83 28.41 3.67
CA VAL A 249 4.84 28.99 2.74
C VAL A 249 5.14 28.09 1.56
N LYS A 250 4.83 26.80 1.68
CA LYS A 250 4.95 25.80 0.61
C LYS A 250 3.82 24.80 0.73
N ASP A 251 3.38 24.27 -0.40
CA ASP A 251 2.48 23.14 -0.48
C ASP A 251 2.93 22.15 -1.56
N GLU A 252 2.81 20.86 -1.27
CA GLU A 252 3.18 19.76 -2.16
C GLU A 252 2.11 18.68 -2.14
N VAL A 253 1.85 18.04 -3.29
CA VAL A 253 0.99 16.87 -3.37
C VAL A 253 1.87 15.64 -3.21
N LEU A 254 1.62 14.87 -2.15
CA LEU A 254 2.36 13.64 -1.86
C LEU A 254 1.71 12.42 -2.52
N PHE A 255 0.38 12.42 -2.60
CA PHE A 255 -0.39 11.35 -3.19
C PHE A 255 -1.51 11.91 -4.03
N ASP A 256 -1.56 11.46 -5.27
CA ASP A 256 -2.58 11.79 -6.26
C ASP A 256 -2.94 10.51 -7.01
N ARG A 257 -4.13 10.01 -6.69
CA ARG A 257 -4.77 8.86 -7.34
C ARG A 257 -6.25 9.14 -7.60
N LEU A 258 -6.56 10.36 -8.04
CA LEU A 258 -7.89 10.70 -8.53
C LEU A 258 -8.12 10.08 -9.91
N LEU A 259 -9.12 9.21 -10.01
CA LEU A 259 -9.49 8.56 -11.26
C LEU A 259 -10.90 8.98 -11.68
N PRO A 260 -11.12 9.28 -12.97
CA PRO A 260 -12.45 9.40 -13.54
C PRO A 260 -13.25 8.11 -13.38
N THR A 261 -14.45 8.20 -12.80
CA THR A 261 -15.37 7.06 -12.63
C THR A 261 -16.69 7.23 -13.38
N ALA A 262 -16.86 8.34 -14.09
CA ALA A 262 -18.06 8.63 -14.87
C ALA A 262 -17.71 9.35 -16.19
N PRO A 263 -18.51 9.19 -17.25
CA PRO A 263 -18.41 10.04 -18.44
C PRO A 263 -18.55 11.51 -18.08
N GLY A 264 -17.69 12.37 -18.64
CA GLY A 264 -17.71 13.80 -18.34
C GLY A 264 -17.26 14.17 -16.93
N ALA A 265 -16.53 13.28 -16.24
CA ALA A 265 -15.91 13.59 -14.96
C ALA A 265 -15.07 14.88 -15.05
N ALA A 266 -15.02 15.61 -13.95
CA ALA A 266 -14.19 16.79 -13.80
C ALA A 266 -12.70 16.48 -14.01
N SER A 267 -11.89 17.50 -14.29
CA SER A 267 -10.43 17.33 -14.42
C SER A 267 -9.81 17.07 -13.06
N PRO A 268 -9.06 15.96 -12.88
CA PRO A 268 -8.26 15.73 -11.66
C PRO A 268 -7.32 16.89 -11.33
N GLU A 269 -6.70 17.49 -12.35
CA GLU A 269 -5.76 18.60 -12.19
C GLU A 269 -6.45 19.85 -11.63
N ALA A 270 -7.65 20.17 -12.15
CA ALA A 270 -8.45 21.30 -11.66
C ALA A 270 -8.91 21.07 -10.21
N ALA A 271 -9.39 19.87 -9.89
CA ALA A 271 -9.78 19.49 -8.53
C ALA A 271 -8.63 19.62 -7.53
N ILE A 272 -7.44 19.13 -7.90
CA ILE A 272 -6.22 19.24 -7.10
C ILE A 272 -5.80 20.71 -6.94
N ALA A 273 -5.86 21.52 -8.00
CA ALA A 273 -5.52 22.94 -7.94
C ALA A 273 -6.45 23.71 -6.99
N ALA A 274 -7.76 23.46 -7.06
CA ALA A 274 -8.75 24.04 -6.17
C ALA A 274 -8.52 23.64 -4.70
N LEU A 275 -8.26 22.36 -4.44
CA LEU A 275 -7.90 21.84 -3.12
C LEU A 275 -6.66 22.55 -2.55
N ARG A 276 -5.57 22.61 -3.33
CA ARG A 276 -4.33 23.27 -2.91
C ARG A 276 -4.55 24.75 -2.62
N ALA A 277 -5.33 25.44 -3.45
CA ALA A 277 -5.68 26.84 -3.24
C ALA A 277 -6.46 27.07 -1.94
N ALA A 278 -7.36 26.16 -1.57
CA ALA A 278 -8.08 26.21 -0.30
C ALA A 278 -7.15 25.94 0.90
N LEU A 279 -6.30 24.91 0.80
CA LEU A 279 -5.35 24.56 1.88
C LEU A 279 -4.33 25.66 2.17
N ARG A 280 -3.84 26.39 1.16
CA ARG A 280 -2.94 27.54 1.34
C ARG A 280 -3.57 28.70 2.12
N LYS A 281 -4.89 28.83 2.11
CA LYS A 281 -5.61 29.91 2.81
C LYS A 281 -5.78 29.63 4.30
N LEU A 282 -5.56 28.39 4.73
CA LEU A 282 -5.65 28.03 6.14
C LEU A 282 -4.62 28.80 6.97
N LYS A 283 -5.03 29.19 8.17
CA LYS A 283 -4.19 29.87 9.16
C LYS A 283 -4.07 28.97 10.38
N PHE A 284 -2.87 28.44 10.57
CA PHE A 284 -2.58 27.62 11.73
C PHE A 284 -2.13 28.50 12.91
N PRO A 285 -2.23 28.02 14.16
CA PRO A 285 -1.63 28.68 15.30
C PRO A 285 -0.13 28.89 15.09
N ALA A 286 0.40 29.98 15.64
CA ALA A 286 1.83 30.19 15.72
C ALA A 286 2.50 29.08 16.55
N ALA A 287 3.73 28.73 16.18
CA ALA A 287 4.54 27.74 16.87
C ALA A 287 6.01 28.16 16.84
N ASP A 288 6.82 27.66 17.78
CA ASP A 288 8.23 28.05 17.96
C ASP A 288 9.18 27.47 16.90
N GLY A 289 8.69 27.21 15.69
CA GLY A 289 9.48 26.66 14.59
C GLY A 289 8.65 26.25 13.38
N SER A 290 9.34 25.71 12.38
CA SER A 290 8.69 25.18 11.18
C SER A 290 7.92 23.89 11.47
N SER A 291 6.86 23.67 10.69
CA SER A 291 6.03 22.48 10.81
C SER A 291 5.61 21.97 9.43
N LEU A 292 5.39 20.67 9.33
CA LEU A 292 4.79 20.03 8.16
C LEU A 292 3.42 19.52 8.55
N VAL A 293 2.37 19.93 7.83
CA VAL A 293 1.00 19.45 8.04
C VAL A 293 0.54 18.70 6.82
N THR A 294 0.20 17.42 6.97
CA THR A 294 -0.27 16.55 5.89
C THR A 294 -1.78 16.34 6.02
N VAL A 295 -2.50 16.65 4.94
CA VAL A 295 -3.96 16.64 4.86
C VAL A 295 -4.41 15.68 3.76
N PRO A 296 -4.95 14.51 4.12
CA PRO A 296 -5.65 13.64 3.19
C PRO A 296 -7.07 14.17 2.93
N VAL A 297 -7.47 14.24 1.66
CA VAL A 297 -8.82 14.62 1.22
C VAL A 297 -9.36 13.58 0.23
N PRO A 298 -10.38 12.80 0.63
CA PRO A 298 -11.01 11.83 -0.26
C PRO A 298 -11.95 12.54 -1.25
N PHE A 299 -12.06 11.98 -2.45
CA PHE A 299 -12.96 12.41 -3.50
C PHE A 299 -13.89 11.26 -3.90
N GLY A 300 -15.14 11.61 -4.21
CA GLY A 300 -16.18 10.65 -4.59
C GLY A 300 -16.69 9.82 -3.40
N ALA A 301 -17.42 8.74 -3.72
CA ALA A 301 -17.94 7.84 -2.70
C ALA A 301 -16.78 7.26 -1.86
N ARG A 302 -16.95 7.24 -0.53
CA ARG A 302 -16.01 6.55 0.35
C ARG A 302 -15.98 5.07 -0.06
N LEU A 303 -14.84 4.62 -0.57
CA LEU A 303 -14.52 3.20 -0.67
C LEU A 303 -14.50 2.69 0.78
N ARG A 304 -15.53 1.95 1.17
CA ARG A 304 -15.67 1.35 2.50
C ARG A 304 -14.94 0.03 2.55
#